data_AF-A0A9D1MX89-F1
#
_entry.id   AF-A0A9D1MX89-F1
#
_cell.length_a   1.000
_cell.length_b   1.000
_cell.length_c   1.000
_cell.angle_alpha   90.00
_cell.angle_beta   90.00
_cell.angle_gamma   90.00
#
_symmetry.space_group_name_H-M   'P 1'
#
loop_
_entity.id
_entity.type
_entity.pdbx_description
1 polymer ?
#
loop_
_entity_poly.entity_id
_entity_poly.type
_entity_poly.pdbx_seq_one_letter_code
_entity_poly.pdbx_strand_id
1 'polypeptide(L)' 'MKFEQWQGFVPGTWSDDGIDVRDFIQKNYTPYLGDESFLCPATEKSAK' A
#
# COMPACT_ATOMS: atom_id res chain seq x y z
N MET A 1 -2.73 -17.51 4.83
CA MET A 1 -3.26 -16.13 4.92
C MET A 1 -4.76 -16.18 5.12
N LYS A 2 -5.30 -15.36 6.01
CA LYS A 2 -6.71 -15.41 6.43
C LYS A 2 -7.70 -14.89 5.38
N PHE A 3 -7.25 -14.04 4.46
CA PHE A 3 -8.05 -13.43 3.38
C PHE A 3 -7.23 -13.29 2.09
N GLU A 4 -7.88 -13.42 0.93
CA GLU A 4 -7.23 -13.29 -0.39
C GLU A 4 -6.74 -11.86 -0.66
N GLN A 5 -7.43 -10.85 -0.14
CA GLN A 5 -7.09 -9.45 -0.29
C GLN A 5 -5.75 -9.08 0.38
N TRP A 6 -5.24 -9.94 1.27
CA TRP A 6 -4.00 -9.68 2.00
C TRP A 6 -2.78 -10.34 1.36
N GLN A 7 -2.95 -11.08 0.25
CA GLN A 7 -1.86 -11.75 -0.45
C GLN A 7 -0.73 -10.77 -0.82
N GLY A 8 0.49 -11.10 -0.39
CA GLY A 8 1.68 -10.28 -0.60
C GLY A 8 2.01 -9.27 0.51
N PHE A 9 1.11 -9.02 1.46
CA PHE A 9 1.44 -8.19 2.64
C PHE A 9 2.17 -8.99 3.73
N VAL A 10 3.07 -8.32 4.43
CA VAL A 10 3.76 -8.82 5.63
C VAL A 10 2.76 -8.86 6.80
N PRO A 11 2.53 -10.03 7.42
CA PRO A 11 1.59 -10.17 8.53
C PRO A 11 2.05 -9.46 9.80
N GLY A 12 1.10 -9.18 10.69
CA GLY A 12 1.34 -8.47 11.94
C GLY A 12 0.10 -8.42 12.82
N THR A 13 0.14 -7.57 13.85
CA THR A 13 -1.01 -7.34 14.74
C THR A 13 -2.23 -6.91 13.93
N TRP A 14 -2.02 -6.14 12.87
CA TRP A 14 -3.10 -5.71 11.96
C TRP A 14 -3.87 -6.86 11.28
N SER A 15 -3.23 -8.02 11.04
CA SER A 15 -3.85 -9.16 10.35
C SER A 15 -4.45 -10.19 11.31
N ASP A 16 -3.92 -10.25 12.53
CA ASP A 16 -4.22 -11.32 13.47
C ASP A 16 -5.12 -10.84 14.62
N ASP A 17 -4.82 -9.67 15.19
CA ASP A 17 -5.38 -9.20 16.46
C ASP A 17 -5.80 -7.72 16.40
N GLY A 18 -7.05 -7.48 16.01
CA GLY A 18 -7.69 -6.17 16.09
C GLY A 18 -7.42 -5.24 14.90
N ILE A 19 -7.93 -4.00 15.01
CA ILE A 19 -7.76 -2.97 13.97
C ILE A 19 -6.52 -2.15 14.32
N ASP A 20 -5.41 -2.42 13.63
CA ASP A 20 -4.17 -1.66 13.77
C ASP A 20 -3.64 -1.20 12.40
N VAL A 21 -4.10 -0.04 11.96
CA VAL A 21 -3.68 0.55 10.68
C VAL A 21 -2.20 0.98 10.71
N ARG A 22 -1.66 1.30 11.90
CA ARG A 22 -0.28 1.75 12.03
C ARG A 22 0.69 0.61 11.76
N ASP A 23 0.46 -0.55 12.38
CA ASP A 23 1.28 -1.75 12.16
C ASP A 23 1.25 -2.20 10.69
N PHE A 24 0.08 -2.15 10.05
CA PHE A 24 -0.06 -2.43 8.61
C PHE A 24 0.84 -1.55 7.75
N ILE A 25 0.73 -0.22 7.91
CA ILE A 25 1.52 0.74 7.12
C ILE A 25 3.00 0.51 7.35
N GLN A 26 3.45 0.46 8.62
CA GLN A 26 4.87 0.35 8.95
C GLN A 26 5.52 -0.91 8.39
N LYS A 27 4.79 -2.03 8.31
CA LYS A 27 5.30 -3.30 7.79
C LYS A 27 5.29 -3.39 6.26
N ASN A 28 4.46 -2.62 5.56
CA ASN A 28 4.15 -2.84 4.15
C ASN A 28 4.47 -1.67 3.21
N TYR A 29 4.76 -0.48 3.72
CA TYR A 29 5.17 0.63 2.87
C TYR A 29 6.63 0.49 2.41
N THR A 30 6.91 0.91 1.18
CA THR A 30 8.27 1.10 0.68
C THR A 30 8.54 2.59 0.62
N PRO A 31 9.43 3.15 1.46
CA PRO A 31 9.82 4.54 1.34
C PRO A 31 10.36 4.81 -0.07
N TYR A 32 9.79 5.80 -0.75
CA TYR A 32 10.30 6.28 -2.02
C TYR A 32 11.09 7.57 -1.78
N LEU A 33 12.38 7.53 -2.05
CA LEU A 33 13.32 8.65 -1.87
C LEU A 33 13.83 9.21 -3.22
N GLY A 34 13.22 8.78 -4.33
CA GLY A 34 13.51 9.31 -5.66
C GLY A 34 12.80 10.64 -5.93
N ASP A 35 12.71 11.00 -7.21
CA ASP A 35 12.10 12.26 -7.66
C ASP A 35 10.80 12.01 -8.45
N GLU A 36 10.30 13.05 -9.11
CA GLU A 36 9.06 13.01 -9.87
C GLU A 36 9.17 12.32 -11.25
N SER A 37 10.34 11.77 -11.62
CA SER A 37 10.56 11.23 -12.98
C SER A 37 9.69 10.04 -13.33
N PHE A 38 9.13 9.33 -12.34
CA PHE A 38 8.24 8.19 -12.57
C PHE A 38 6.79 8.59 -12.85
N LEU A 39 6.43 9.87 -12.66
CA LEU A 39 5.06 10.34 -12.81
C LEU A 39 4.59 10.17 -14.26
N CYS A 40 3.41 9.57 -14.42
CA CYS A 40 2.75 9.43 -15.72
C CYS A 40 1.80 10.60 -16.00
N PRO A 41 1.62 11.01 -17.27
CA PRO A 41 0.65 12.03 -17.63
C PRO A 41 -0.79 11.56 -17.38
N ALA A 42 -1.73 12.51 -17.30
CA ALA A 42 -3.15 12.23 -17.14
C ALA A 42 -3.72 11.45 -18.34
N THR A 43 -4.67 10.56 -18.08
CA THR A 43 -5.43 9.86 -19.13
C THR A 43 -6.47 10.78 -19.77
N GLU A 44 -6.93 10.44 -20.98
CA GLU A 44 -7.96 11.24 -21.69
C GLU A 44 -9.25 11.44 -20.89
N LYS A 45 -9.66 10.45 -20.08
CA LYS A 45 -10.87 10.53 -19.25
C LYS A 45 -10.71 11.50 -18.07
N SER A 46 -9.48 11.72 -17.62
CA SER A 46 -9.17 12.60 -16.48
C SER A 46 -8.80 14.03 -16.91
N ALA A 47 -8.49 14.24 -18.19
CA ALA A 47 -8.08 15.53 -18.74
C ALA A 47 -9.25 16.40 -19.25
N LYS A 48 -10.49 15.89 -19.18
CA LYS A 48 -11.71 16.54 -19.69
C LYS A 48 -12.66 16.92 -18.57
#